data_AF-A0A960SHI4-F1
#
_entry.id   AF-A0A960SHI4-F1
#
_cell.length_a   1.000
_cell.length_b   1.000
_cell.length_c   1.000
_cell.angle_alpha   90.00
_cell.angle_beta   90.00
_cell.angle_gamma   90.00
#
_symmetry.space_group_name_H-M   'P 1'
#
loop_
_entity.id
_entity.type
_entity.pdbx_description
1 polymer ?
#
loop_
_entity_poly.entity_id
_entity_poly.type
_entity_poly.pdbx_seq_one_letter_code
_entity_poly.pdbx_strand_id
1 'polypeptide(L)' 'SNAKAEYGEYRTNVDGVFAAGDARRGQSLIVWAINEGRGAARAVDTHLMGKSYLPR' A
#
# COMPACT_ATOMS: atom_id res chain seq x y z
N SER A 1 -2.08 6.65 -13.10
CA SER A 1 -1.80 6.47 -11.66
C SER A 1 -0.30 6.49 -11.47
N ASN A 2 0.21 7.31 -10.53
CA ASN A 2 1.60 7.78 -10.52
C ASN A 2 2.62 6.65 -10.27
N ALA A 3 2.31 5.69 -9.40
CA ALA A 3 3.05 4.45 -9.22
C ALA A 3 2.15 3.24 -9.53
N LYS A 4 2.68 2.26 -10.27
CA LYS A 4 2.00 0.98 -10.51
C LYS A 4 2.13 0.12 -9.26
N ALA A 5 1.10 0.13 -8.42
CA ALA A 5 0.95 -0.81 -7.31
C ALA A 5 -0.47 -1.36 -7.26
N GLU A 6 -0.59 -2.69 -7.25
CA GLU A 6 -1.88 -3.36 -7.18
C GLU A 6 -2.59 -3.07 -5.86
N TYR A 7 -3.92 -2.93 -5.93
CA TYR A 7 -4.73 -2.72 -4.74
C TYR A 7 -4.76 -3.99 -3.90
N GLY A 8 -4.45 -3.88 -2.61
CA GLY A 8 -4.34 -5.02 -1.70
C GLY A 8 -2.91 -5.50 -1.49
N GLU A 9 -2.05 -5.40 -2.50
CA GLU A 9 -0.62 -5.71 -2.38
C GLU A 9 0.25 -4.47 -2.14
N TYR A 10 -0.15 -3.31 -2.69
CA TYR A 10 0.52 -2.01 -2.56
C TYR A 10 2.00 -1.99 -2.98
N ARG A 11 2.51 -3.10 -3.53
CA ARG A 11 3.87 -3.30 -3.98
C ARG A 11 4.05 -2.71 -5.37
N THR A 12 5.15 -2.01 -5.58
CA THR A 12 5.51 -1.45 -6.89
C THR A 12 6.30 -2.46 -7.72
N ASN A 13 6.77 -2.05 -8.90
CA ASN A 13 7.69 -2.83 -9.71
C ASN A 13 9.11 -2.96 -9.11
N VAL A 14 9.43 -2.16 -8.09
CA VAL A 14 10.71 -2.23 -7.38
C VAL A 14 10.51 -3.00 -6.07
N ASP A 15 11.35 -4.01 -5.85
CA ASP A 15 11.30 -4.83 -4.63
C ASP A 15 11.51 -3.97 -3.38
N GLY A 16 10.71 -4.22 -2.34
CA GLY A 16 10.72 -3.43 -1.10
C GLY A 16 10.11 -2.02 -1.22
N VAL A 17 9.64 -1.59 -2.40
CA VAL A 17 9.01 -0.27 -2.58
C VAL A 17 7.50 -0.41 -2.71
N PHE A 18 6.76 0.33 -1.89
CA PHE A 18 5.30 0.30 -1.80
C PHE A 18 4.70 1.69 -2.03
N ALA A 19 3.48 1.75 -2.56
CA ALA A 19 2.76 2.99 -2.83
C ALA A 19 1.29 2.90 -2.40
N ALA A 20 0.76 4.00 -1.86
CA ALA A 20 -0.62 4.14 -1.40
C ALA A 20 -1.12 5.58 -1.60
N GLY A 21 -2.43 5.78 -1.53
CA GLY A 21 -3.06 7.10 -1.60
C GLY A 21 -2.85 7.75 -2.96
N ASP A 22 -2.67 9.06 -2.99
CA ASP A 22 -2.57 9.85 -4.23
C ASP A 22 -1.37 9.44 -5.11
N ALA A 23 -0.30 8.91 -4.51
CA ALA A 23 0.83 8.35 -5.25
C ALA A 23 0.45 7.10 -6.07
N ARG A 24 -0.53 6.32 -5.62
CA ARG A 24 -0.99 5.11 -6.30
C ARG A 24 -2.25 5.36 -7.13
N ARG A 25 -3.27 5.97 -6.54
CA ARG A 25 -4.60 6.15 -7.14
C ARG A 25 -4.72 7.43 -7.97
N GLY A 26 -3.86 8.43 -7.72
CA GLY A 26 -4.12 9.81 -8.15
C GLY A 26 -5.03 10.53 -7.15
N GLN A 27 -5.33 11.80 -7.42
CA GLN A 27 -6.04 12.70 -6.49
C GLN A 27 -7.32 12.05 -5.93
N SER A 28 -7.42 11.93 -4.61
CA SER A 28 -8.49 11.20 -3.93
C SER A 28 -8.83 11.80 -2.56
N LEU A 29 -9.93 11.35 -1.94
CA LEU A 29 -10.31 11.76 -0.59
C LEU A 29 -9.30 11.25 0.45
N ILE A 30 -9.11 12.03 1.52
CA ILE A 30 -8.21 11.69 2.64
C ILE A 30 -8.53 10.33 3.28
N VAL A 31 -9.82 9.97 3.38
CA VAL A 31 -10.25 8.68 3.94
C VAL A 31 -9.71 7.49 3.14
N TRP A 32 -9.56 7.65 1.82
CA TRP A 32 -8.97 6.63 0.98
C TRP A 32 -7.47 6.50 1.19
N ALA A 33 -6.76 7.63 1.32
CA ALA A 33 -5.34 7.60 1.66
C ALA A 33 -5.09 6.93 3.02
N ILE A 34 -5.95 7.15 4.02
CA ILE A 34 -5.89 6.47 5.32
C ILE A 34 -6.11 4.96 5.16
N ASN A 35 -7.16 4.56 4.43
CA ASN A 35 -7.48 3.15 4.21
C ASN A 35 -6.33 2.42 3.46
N GLU A 36 -5.82 3.03 2.39
CA GLU A 36 -4.71 2.45 1.63
C GLU A 36 -3.40 2.46 2.41
N GLY A 37 -3.15 3.47 3.24
CA GLY A 37 -1.98 3.51 4.11
C GLY A 37 -1.94 2.35 5.09
N ARG A 38 -3.10 1.96 5.65
CA ARG A 38 -3.21 0.75 6.51
C ARG A 38 -2.93 -0.53 5.73
N GLY A 39 -3.45 -0.62 4.50
CA GLY A 39 -3.18 -1.75 3.62
C GLY A 39 -1.70 -1.86 3.23
N ALA A 40 -1.06 -0.75 2.91
CA ALA A 40 0.37 -0.71 2.58
C ALA A 40 1.24 -1.08 3.79
N ALA A 41 0.91 -0.59 4.99
CA ALA A 41 1.62 -0.97 6.22
C ALA A 41 1.58 -2.49 6.45
N ARG A 42 0.43 -3.13 6.21
CA ARG A 42 0.30 -4.58 6.28
C ARG A 42 1.12 -5.31 5.22
N ALA A 43 1.14 -4.80 3.99
CA ALA A 43 1.92 -5.38 2.91
C ALA A 43 3.43 -5.32 3.21
N VAL A 44 3.90 -4.17 3.72
CA VAL A 44 5.29 -3.98 4.19
C VAL A 44 5.61 -4.96 5.33
N ASP A 45 4.75 -5.04 6.35
CA ASP A 45 4.94 -5.94 7.49
C ASP A 45 5.00 -7.42 7.06
N THR A 46 4.09 -7.83 6.17
CA THR A 46 4.09 -9.19 5.61
C THR A 46 5.33 -9.46 4.76
N HIS A 47 5.82 -8.47 4.00
CA HIS A 47 7.02 -8.62 3.19
C HIS A 47 8.29 -8.77 4.05
N LEU A 48 8.38 -8.04 5.17
CA LEU A 48 9.54 -8.10 6.07
C LEU A 48 9.49 -9.31 7.02
N MET A 49 8.31 -9.65 7.53
CA MET A 49 8.13 -10.64 8.61
C MET A 49 7.57 -12.00 8.13
N GLY A 50 7.17 -12.11 6.86
CA GLY A 50 6.50 -13.28 6.27
C GLY A 50 5.01 -13.43 6.64
N LYS A 51 4.54 -12.73 7.68
CA LYS A 51 3.13 -12.65 8.11
C LYS A 51 2.89 -11.32 8.82
N SER A 52 1.66 -10.82 8.78
CA SER A 52 1.27 -9.60 9.50
C SER A 52 0.11 -9.84 10.45
N TYR A 53 0.21 -9.21 11.63
CA TYR A 53 -0.85 -9.16 12.64
C TYR A 53 -1.68 -7.87 12.55
N LEU A 54 -1.36 -6.99 11.59
CA LEU A 54 -2.13 -5.77 11.37
C LEU A 54 -3.53 -6.10 10.84
N PRO A 55 -4.55 -5.30 11.19
CA PRO A 55 -5.92 -5.54 10.75
C PRO A 55 -6.08 -5.61 9.22
N ARG A 56 -7.13 -6.32 8.77
CA ARG A 56 -7.64 -6.24 7.38
C ARG A 56 -8.27 -4.87 7.16
#